data_AF-A0A7R9LKB0-F1
#
_entry.id   AF-A0A7R9LKB0-F1
#
_cell.length_a   1.000
_cell.length_b   1.000
_cell.length_c   1.000
_cell.angle_alpha   90.00
_cell.angle_beta   90.00
_cell.angle_gamma   90.00
#
_symmetry.space_group_name_H-M   'P 1'
#
loop_
_entity.id
_entity.type
_entity.pdbx_description
1 polymer ?
#
loop_
_entity_poly.entity_id
_entity_poly.type
_entity_poly.pdbx_seq_one_letter_code
_entity_poly.pdbx_strand_id
1 'polypeptide(L)'
;MRRGLAAAAYSMDESIGAVVERLHSRQMLENSIRVPAFIWSPLLNKSGYVSDAMIHVTDILPTILDAVDNSTGILNEQFIYGKSQWNTLSNNKLPVRTEIIHNIDCVTNTSAIRWYDWKLIQDKSLKRSGLWARPLGYPNIALNRKSLQTLQSKDRVNSKSYQVLSQMNRRPDYEVLKESVVECEPHEPTDPANNDCTTELCLFNIRDDPCEYHNLIGETDPQFVKFLWQKLVAFNETSVPPLIDSLFTSLDPRSDPKLHNNTWINWLDSERENMGDISMECSPIDRKDRDVESVCDEEHKARANVCADKLWFVGRRSRKYPENEPELETHCKQTAKLIACVKSYTDVCGKETHKQLANVMLFTVKQMDKNYCTKSTKKHELMSFSVCGNRIRDQSNKCMDQFMVELGKSNAFETRMKVPHACCAFHELKACIMSSARTARMCSEKSMDNYEKYITSMAGNTLSLMCTDYEEDSDKCQHLPHLPKGAKYSKAPSVIDGFGSILDDD
;
A
#
# COMPACT_ATOMS: atom_id res chain seq x y z
N MET A 1 -38.65 -4.29 -23.99
CA MET A 1 -37.25 -4.63 -23.65
C MET A 1 -36.26 -3.59 -24.18
N ARG A 2 -36.25 -3.27 -25.49
CA ARG A 2 -35.32 -2.28 -26.10
C ARG A 2 -35.37 -0.84 -25.54
N ARG A 3 -36.56 -0.30 -25.23
CA ARG A 3 -36.69 1.07 -24.68
C ARG A 3 -36.12 1.25 -23.27
N GLY A 4 -36.11 0.18 -22.46
CA GLY A 4 -35.53 0.21 -21.10
C GLY A 4 -34.00 0.12 -21.11
N LEU A 5 -33.44 -0.67 -22.04
CA LEU A 5 -31.99 -0.69 -22.30
C LEU A 5 -31.50 0.64 -22.86
N ALA A 6 -32.27 1.27 -23.75
CA ALA A 6 -31.94 2.59 -24.29
C ALA A 6 -31.94 3.69 -23.21
N ALA A 7 -32.85 3.65 -22.24
CA ALA A 7 -32.86 4.61 -21.14
C ALA A 7 -31.69 4.40 -20.16
N ALA A 8 -31.34 3.13 -19.86
CA ALA A 8 -30.16 2.82 -19.05
C ALA A 8 -28.86 3.20 -19.76
N ALA A 9 -28.77 2.94 -21.06
CA ALA A 9 -27.65 3.37 -21.90
C ALA A 9 -27.59 4.90 -21.98
N TYR A 10 -28.71 5.61 -22.10
CA TYR A 10 -28.76 7.08 -22.14
C TYR A 10 -28.32 7.72 -20.83
N SER A 11 -28.79 7.23 -19.67
CA SER A 11 -28.31 7.73 -18.37
C SER A 11 -26.84 7.34 -18.10
N MET A 12 -26.37 6.21 -18.64
CA MET A 12 -24.94 5.90 -18.66
C MET A 12 -24.19 6.87 -19.58
N ASP A 13 -24.73 7.22 -20.75
CA ASP A 13 -24.10 8.08 -21.75
C ASP A 13 -24.00 9.54 -21.26
N GLU A 14 -25.02 10.06 -20.59
CA GLU A 14 -25.01 11.36 -19.92
C GLU A 14 -24.02 11.37 -18.75
N SER A 15 -23.98 10.28 -17.96
CA SER A 15 -22.99 10.10 -16.89
C SER A 15 -21.57 9.98 -17.45
N ILE A 16 -21.39 9.30 -18.58
CA ILE A 16 -20.10 9.17 -19.28
C ILE A 16 -19.69 10.54 -19.82
N GLY A 17 -20.61 11.33 -20.38
CA GLY A 17 -20.36 12.70 -20.84
C GLY A 17 -19.88 13.61 -19.70
N ALA A 18 -20.54 13.58 -18.54
CA ALA A 18 -20.13 14.34 -17.37
C ALA A 18 -18.79 13.84 -16.76
N VAL A 19 -18.55 12.52 -16.80
CA VAL A 19 -17.26 11.92 -16.41
C VAL A 19 -16.16 12.33 -17.39
N VAL A 20 -16.42 12.34 -18.69
CA VAL A 20 -15.46 12.76 -19.73
C VAL A 20 -15.17 14.26 -19.64
N GLU A 21 -16.14 15.10 -19.34
CA GLU A 21 -15.94 16.54 -19.11
C GLU A 21 -15.12 16.80 -17.83
N ARG A 22 -15.35 16.03 -16.75
CA ARG A 22 -14.53 16.09 -15.53
C ARG A 22 -13.13 15.49 -15.71
N LEU A 23 -12.99 14.43 -16.50
CA LEU A 23 -11.70 13.87 -16.90
C LEU A 23 -10.90 14.88 -17.74
N HIS A 24 -11.58 15.67 -18.59
CA HIS A 24 -10.95 16.79 -19.32
C HIS A 24 -10.43 17.90 -18.40
N SER A 25 -10.94 18.02 -17.17
CA SER A 25 -10.44 19.00 -16.20
C SER A 25 -9.13 18.61 -15.49
N ARG A 26 -8.52 17.46 -15.84
CA ARG A 26 -7.13 17.05 -15.50
C ARG A 26 -6.71 17.08 -14.02
N GLN A 27 -7.62 16.99 -13.06
CA GLN A 27 -7.23 17.24 -11.65
C GLN A 27 -6.56 16.05 -10.94
N MET A 28 -6.49 14.84 -11.52
CA MET A 28 -5.92 13.63 -10.89
C MET A 28 -6.42 13.34 -9.45
N LEU A 29 -7.53 13.94 -9.04
CA LEU A 29 -8.20 13.75 -7.75
C LEU A 29 -9.11 12.51 -7.79
N GLU A 30 -9.39 11.91 -6.63
CA GLU A 30 -10.23 10.72 -6.48
C GLU A 30 -11.61 10.93 -7.11
N ASN A 31 -12.18 12.13 -6.99
CA ASN A 31 -13.48 12.48 -7.58
C ASN A 31 -13.53 12.40 -9.12
N SER A 32 -12.37 12.29 -9.77
CA SER A 32 -12.21 12.25 -11.23
C SER A 32 -11.69 10.90 -11.73
N ILE A 33 -10.88 10.20 -10.93
CA ILE A 33 -10.20 8.96 -11.34
C ILE A 33 -10.75 7.70 -10.66
N ARG A 34 -11.38 7.82 -9.49
CA ARG A 34 -12.01 6.68 -8.80
C ARG A 34 -13.38 6.46 -9.41
N VAL A 35 -13.54 5.33 -10.10
CA VAL A 35 -14.77 4.98 -10.78
C VAL A 35 -15.46 3.78 -10.12
N PRO A 36 -16.80 3.72 -10.09
CA PRO A 36 -17.51 2.52 -9.68
C PRO A 36 -17.27 1.41 -10.70
N ALA A 37 -16.93 0.21 -10.22
CA ALA A 37 -16.75 -0.98 -11.03
C ALA A 37 -17.38 -2.20 -10.34
N PHE A 38 -17.84 -3.16 -11.13
CA PHE A 38 -18.33 -4.44 -10.64
C PHE A 38 -17.92 -5.56 -11.60
N ILE A 39 -17.69 -6.75 -11.04
CA ILE A 39 -17.46 -7.96 -11.80
C ILE A 39 -18.57 -8.96 -11.49
N TRP A 40 -19.03 -9.65 -12.52
CA TRP A 40 -20.00 -10.72 -12.39
C TRP A 40 -19.56 -11.90 -13.23
N SER A 41 -19.43 -13.07 -12.60
CA SER A 41 -19.19 -14.32 -13.31
C SER A 41 -19.64 -15.51 -12.44
N PRO A 42 -20.22 -16.57 -13.03
CA PRO A 42 -20.48 -17.81 -12.33
C PRO A 42 -19.20 -18.56 -11.93
N LEU A 43 -18.04 -18.16 -12.45
CA LEU A 43 -16.74 -18.75 -12.13
C LEU A 43 -16.08 -18.15 -10.86
N LEU A 44 -16.69 -17.13 -10.25
CA LEU A 44 -16.20 -16.56 -9.00
C LEU A 44 -16.48 -17.52 -7.83
N ASN A 45 -15.47 -17.87 -7.06
CA ASN A 45 -15.63 -18.73 -5.88
C ASN A 45 -16.40 -18.04 -4.75
N LYS A 46 -16.24 -16.72 -4.61
CA LYS A 46 -16.99 -15.85 -3.70
C LYS A 46 -17.66 -14.74 -4.50
N SER A 47 -18.90 -14.42 -4.13
CA SER A 47 -19.68 -13.34 -4.75
C SER A 47 -20.53 -12.62 -3.71
N GLY A 48 -21.10 -11.47 -4.07
CA GLY A 48 -21.96 -10.69 -3.18
C GLY A 48 -21.22 -9.95 -2.08
N TYR A 49 -20.02 -9.42 -2.37
CA TYR A 49 -19.22 -8.62 -1.44
C TYR A 49 -18.65 -7.37 -2.15
N VAL A 50 -18.25 -6.37 -1.38
CA VAL A 50 -17.50 -5.20 -1.87
C VAL A 50 -16.01 -5.44 -1.65
N SER A 51 -15.19 -5.21 -2.68
CA SER A 51 -13.74 -5.27 -2.57
C SER A 51 -13.16 -3.87 -2.41
N ASP A 52 -12.26 -3.68 -1.44
CA ASP A 52 -11.46 -2.48 -1.22
C ASP A 52 -10.06 -2.55 -1.85
N ALA A 53 -9.81 -3.60 -2.65
CA ALA A 53 -8.53 -3.83 -3.31
C ALA A 53 -8.18 -2.69 -4.29
N MET A 54 -6.89 -2.34 -4.35
CA MET A 54 -6.38 -1.37 -5.31
C MET A 54 -6.33 -1.99 -6.71
N ILE A 55 -7.31 -1.66 -7.56
CA ILE A 55 -7.45 -2.17 -8.92
C ILE A 55 -7.34 -1.01 -9.91
N HIS A 56 -6.65 -1.24 -11.03
CA HIS A 56 -6.48 -0.28 -12.10
C HIS A 56 -6.98 -0.86 -13.44
N VAL A 57 -7.32 0.01 -14.40
CA VAL A 57 -7.86 -0.43 -15.71
C VAL A 57 -6.88 -1.34 -16.47
N THR A 58 -5.58 -1.16 -16.26
CA THR A 58 -4.53 -1.96 -16.91
C THR A 58 -4.53 -3.42 -16.47
N ASP A 59 -5.18 -3.77 -15.38
CA ASP A 59 -5.25 -5.14 -14.87
C ASP A 59 -6.42 -5.94 -15.36
N ILE A 60 -7.38 -5.30 -16.03
CA ILE A 60 -8.51 -6.01 -16.62
C ILE A 60 -8.00 -7.08 -17.60
N LEU A 61 -7.03 -6.74 -18.46
CA LEU A 61 -6.44 -7.66 -19.43
C LEU A 61 -5.82 -8.91 -18.76
N PRO A 62 -4.81 -8.80 -17.88
CA PRO A 62 -4.24 -9.99 -17.23
C PRO A 62 -5.25 -10.72 -16.35
N THR A 63 -6.21 -10.03 -15.74
CA THR A 63 -7.27 -10.66 -14.92
C THR A 63 -8.20 -11.54 -15.74
N ILE A 64 -8.60 -11.10 -16.94
CA ILE A 64 -9.46 -11.89 -17.83
C ILE A 64 -8.69 -13.11 -18.36
N LEU A 65 -7.42 -12.94 -18.74
CA LEU A 65 -6.61 -14.04 -19.25
C LEU A 65 -6.39 -15.13 -18.20
N ASP A 66 -6.10 -14.73 -16.96
CA ASP A 66 -6.00 -15.63 -15.82
C ASP A 66 -7.33 -16.38 -15.57
N ALA A 67 -8.47 -15.69 -15.72
CA ALA A 67 -9.80 -16.30 -15.56
C ALA A 67 -10.16 -17.34 -16.62
N VAL A 68 -9.65 -17.21 -17.85
CA VAL A 68 -10.02 -18.07 -19.00
C VAL A 68 -9.11 -19.29 -19.13
N ASP A 69 -7.80 -19.11 -18.98
CA ASP A 69 -6.82 -20.15 -19.34
C ASP A 69 -5.81 -20.46 -18.22
N ASN A 70 -5.88 -19.75 -17.08
CA ASN A 70 -4.92 -19.89 -15.98
C ASN A 70 -3.44 -19.78 -16.45
N SER A 71 -3.24 -19.19 -17.64
CA SER A 71 -2.02 -19.21 -18.43
C SER A 71 -1.58 -17.77 -18.67
N THR A 72 -0.95 -17.18 -17.65
CA THR A 72 -0.23 -15.90 -17.80
C THR A 72 0.94 -16.00 -18.78
N GLY A 73 1.36 -17.21 -19.16
CA GLY A 73 2.48 -17.48 -20.08
C GLY A 73 2.35 -16.95 -21.51
N ILE A 74 1.17 -16.45 -21.92
CA ILE A 74 0.99 -15.77 -23.22
C ILE A 74 1.49 -14.31 -23.15
N LEU A 75 1.47 -13.71 -21.97
CA LEU A 75 1.93 -12.36 -21.77
C LEU A 75 3.37 -12.38 -21.28
N ASN A 76 4.27 -11.75 -22.02
CA ASN A 76 5.58 -11.46 -21.48
C ASN A 76 5.40 -10.41 -20.35
N GLU A 77 5.51 -10.87 -19.11
CA GLU A 77 5.31 -10.07 -17.90
C GLU A 77 6.18 -8.80 -17.87
N GLN A 78 7.27 -8.77 -18.66
CA GLN A 78 8.16 -7.60 -18.77
C GLN A 78 7.51 -6.40 -19.48
N PHE A 79 6.43 -6.57 -20.24
CA PHE A 79 5.83 -5.50 -21.05
C PHE A 79 4.44 -5.04 -20.58
N ILE A 80 3.94 -5.54 -19.44
CA ILE A 80 2.58 -5.24 -18.97
C ILE A 80 2.62 -4.73 -17.53
N TYR A 81 2.16 -3.48 -17.33
CA TYR A 81 2.06 -2.85 -16.02
C TYR A 81 0.90 -3.40 -15.15
N GLY A 82 -0.10 -4.03 -15.77
CA GLY A 82 -1.22 -4.65 -15.08
C GLY A 82 -0.83 -5.95 -14.37
N LYS A 83 -1.44 -6.24 -13.22
CA LYS A 83 -1.28 -7.50 -12.47
C LYS A 83 -2.62 -8.20 -12.35
N SER A 84 -2.71 -9.51 -12.63
CA SER A 84 -3.98 -10.23 -12.48
C SER A 84 -4.56 -10.06 -11.07
N GLN A 85 -5.84 -9.68 -11.01
CA GLN A 85 -6.61 -9.58 -9.78
C GLN A 85 -7.57 -10.77 -9.62
N TRP A 86 -7.48 -11.79 -10.47
CA TRP A 86 -8.46 -12.88 -10.49
C TRP A 86 -8.53 -13.62 -9.16
N ASN A 87 -7.40 -13.96 -8.56
CA ASN A 87 -7.36 -14.61 -7.25
C ASN A 87 -7.88 -13.68 -6.12
N THR A 88 -7.60 -12.38 -6.19
CA THR A 88 -8.11 -11.36 -5.25
C THR A 88 -9.64 -11.28 -5.34
N LEU A 89 -10.19 -11.15 -6.56
CA LEU A 89 -11.62 -10.97 -6.82
C LEU A 89 -12.44 -12.26 -6.69
N SER A 90 -11.90 -13.41 -7.12
CA SER A 90 -12.61 -14.70 -7.06
C SER A 90 -12.63 -15.26 -5.64
N ASN A 91 -11.55 -15.12 -4.87
CA ASN A 91 -11.41 -15.75 -3.55
C ASN A 91 -11.52 -14.79 -2.35
N ASN A 92 -11.69 -13.49 -2.60
CA ASN A 92 -11.61 -12.42 -1.58
C ASN A 92 -10.30 -12.53 -0.77
N LYS A 93 -9.17 -12.54 -1.50
CA LYS A 93 -7.81 -12.63 -0.94
C LYS A 93 -7.13 -11.26 -0.95
N LEU A 94 -5.93 -11.18 -0.37
CA LEU A 94 -5.16 -9.95 -0.30
C LEU A 94 -4.94 -9.32 -1.69
N PRO A 95 -4.94 -7.97 -1.80
CA PRO A 95 -4.64 -7.27 -3.04
C PRO A 95 -3.22 -7.55 -3.52
N VAL A 96 -3.04 -7.72 -4.83
CA VAL A 96 -1.72 -7.94 -5.45
C VAL A 96 -1.00 -6.62 -5.74
N ARG A 97 -1.76 -5.54 -5.95
CA ARG A 97 -1.21 -4.23 -6.30
C ARG A 97 -0.99 -3.35 -5.08
N THR A 98 0.14 -2.67 -5.11
CA THR A 98 0.59 -1.75 -4.07
C THR A 98 0.72 -0.32 -4.59
N GLU A 99 0.77 -0.10 -5.92
CA GLU A 99 0.98 1.22 -6.51
C GLU A 99 0.26 1.41 -7.86
N ILE A 100 -0.15 2.66 -8.12
CA ILE A 100 -0.73 3.14 -9.38
C ILE A 100 -0.01 4.43 -9.76
N ILE A 101 0.51 4.48 -10.99
CA ILE A 101 0.85 5.75 -11.63
C ILE A 101 -0.39 6.24 -12.36
N HIS A 102 -0.93 7.38 -11.95
CA HIS A 102 -2.15 7.91 -12.57
C HIS A 102 -1.83 8.49 -13.94
N ASN A 103 -0.88 9.41 -14.01
CA ASN A 103 -0.32 9.92 -15.25
C ASN A 103 0.97 10.72 -14.96
N ILE A 104 1.79 10.89 -15.99
CA ILE A 104 2.91 11.84 -16.01
C ILE A 104 2.77 12.61 -17.33
N ASP A 105 2.30 13.85 -17.25
CA ASP A 105 2.15 14.74 -18.41
C ASP A 105 3.22 15.83 -18.32
N CYS A 106 4.23 15.70 -19.18
CA CYS A 106 5.34 16.64 -19.27
C CYS A 106 4.94 17.99 -19.89
N VAL A 107 3.86 18.06 -20.69
CA VAL A 107 3.40 19.30 -21.32
C VAL A 107 2.70 20.20 -20.32
N THR A 108 1.87 19.60 -19.46
CA THR A 108 1.19 20.34 -18.40
C THR A 108 1.96 20.35 -17.08
N ASN A 109 3.07 19.60 -17.01
CA ASN A 109 3.87 19.37 -15.82
C ASN A 109 3.00 18.92 -14.63
N THR A 110 2.16 17.93 -14.93
CA THR A 110 1.25 17.29 -13.99
C THR A 110 1.64 15.83 -13.81
N SER A 111 1.69 15.36 -12.57
CA SER A 111 1.98 13.96 -12.28
C SER A 111 1.30 13.54 -10.99
N ALA A 112 0.89 12.27 -10.93
CA ALA A 112 0.37 11.71 -9.69
C ALA A 112 0.67 10.22 -9.56
N ILE A 113 1.01 9.82 -8.34
CA ILE A 113 1.24 8.44 -7.93
C ILE A 113 0.41 8.13 -6.70
N ARG A 114 -0.20 6.96 -6.68
CA ARG A 114 -0.76 6.34 -5.49
C ARG A 114 0.11 5.17 -5.09
N TRP A 115 0.53 5.15 -3.83
CA TRP A 115 1.33 4.09 -3.23
C TRP A 115 0.72 3.68 -1.89
N TYR A 116 0.15 2.47 -1.85
CA TYR A 116 -0.77 2.01 -0.80
C TYR A 116 -1.87 3.05 -0.51
N ASP A 117 -1.92 3.53 0.73
CA ASP A 117 -2.89 4.49 1.20
C ASP A 117 -2.49 5.94 0.84
N TRP A 118 -1.26 6.17 0.38
CA TRP A 118 -0.73 7.51 0.11
C TRP A 118 -0.84 7.90 -1.35
N LYS A 119 -1.15 9.16 -1.62
CA LYS A 119 -1.20 9.73 -2.96
C LYS A 119 -0.44 11.05 -3.01
N LEU A 120 0.52 11.12 -3.91
CA LEU A 120 1.31 12.33 -4.18
C LEU A 120 0.85 12.91 -5.51
N ILE A 121 0.58 14.22 -5.54
CA ILE A 121 0.12 14.96 -6.72
C ILE A 121 1.02 16.17 -6.94
N GLN A 122 1.39 16.39 -8.20
CA GLN A 122 1.96 17.63 -8.72
C GLN A 122 1.05 18.14 -9.83
N ASP A 123 0.58 19.39 -9.77
CA ASP A 123 -0.20 19.97 -10.85
C ASP A 123 0.17 21.43 -11.13
N LYS A 124 1.15 21.67 -12.02
CA LYS A 124 1.54 23.04 -12.40
C LYS A 124 0.67 23.65 -13.51
N SER A 125 -0.31 22.91 -14.04
CA SER A 125 -1.14 23.34 -15.18
C SER A 125 -2.13 24.46 -14.83
N LEU A 126 -2.33 24.66 -13.53
CA LEU A 126 -3.41 25.44 -12.95
C LEU A 126 -3.22 26.97 -13.04
N LYS A 127 -2.07 27.46 -13.52
CA LYS A 127 -1.89 28.91 -13.80
C LYS A 127 -2.73 29.41 -14.98
N ARG A 128 -3.30 28.54 -15.83
CA ARG A 128 -3.95 28.96 -17.09
C ARG A 128 -5.47 29.07 -17.06
N SER A 129 -6.14 28.63 -16.00
CA SER A 129 -7.58 28.82 -15.87
C SER A 129 -7.90 29.33 -14.48
N GLY A 130 -8.24 30.61 -14.37
CA GLY A 130 -8.77 31.26 -13.15
C GLY A 130 -10.13 30.71 -12.68
N LEU A 131 -10.33 29.40 -12.79
CA LEU A 131 -11.48 28.61 -12.34
C LEU A 131 -11.30 28.10 -10.89
N TRP A 132 -10.22 28.47 -10.20
CA TRP A 132 -9.96 28.17 -8.78
C TRP A 132 -10.56 29.17 -7.78
N ALA A 133 -11.57 29.96 -8.16
CA ALA A 133 -12.38 30.71 -7.21
C ALA A 133 -13.59 29.91 -6.68
N ARG A 134 -13.54 28.58 -6.70
CA ARG A 134 -14.55 27.74 -6.01
C ARG A 134 -13.83 26.73 -5.13
N PRO A 135 -13.90 26.87 -3.80
CA PRO A 135 -13.17 26.03 -2.89
C PRO A 135 -13.44 24.55 -3.12
N LEU A 136 -12.35 23.80 -2.99
CA LEU A 136 -12.28 22.39 -2.65
C LEU A 136 -13.42 22.03 -1.70
N GLY A 137 -14.42 21.30 -2.21
CA GLY A 137 -15.67 21.08 -1.51
C GLY A 137 -16.61 22.29 -1.55
N TYR A 138 -17.34 22.50 -2.65
CA TYR A 138 -18.67 23.12 -2.56
C TYR A 138 -19.75 22.21 -3.18
N PRO A 139 -20.94 22.22 -2.57
CA PRO A 139 -21.92 21.15 -2.59
C PRO A 139 -22.73 21.27 -3.86
N ASN A 140 -22.69 20.26 -4.73
CA ASN A 140 -23.79 20.02 -5.68
C ASN A 140 -23.81 18.62 -6.30
N ILE A 141 -23.17 17.64 -5.68
CA ILE A 141 -23.88 16.40 -5.40
C ILE A 141 -23.54 16.10 -3.96
N ALA A 142 -24.34 16.65 -3.06
CA ALA A 142 -24.54 15.95 -1.84
C ALA A 142 -25.08 14.57 -2.23
N LEU A 143 -24.18 13.58 -2.35
CA LEU A 143 -24.48 12.22 -1.95
C LEU A 143 -24.62 12.19 -0.41
N ASN A 144 -25.14 13.28 0.20
CA ASN A 144 -26.00 13.30 1.36
C ASN A 144 -26.66 11.93 1.47
N ARG A 145 -26.67 11.37 2.67
CA ARG A 145 -27.64 10.44 3.29
C ARG A 145 -28.88 10.01 2.45
N LYS A 146 -29.42 10.88 1.59
CA LYS A 146 -30.26 10.57 0.42
C LYS A 146 -29.70 9.49 -0.52
N SER A 147 -28.40 9.33 -0.77
CA SER A 147 -27.83 8.32 -1.68
C SER A 147 -28.13 6.89 -1.19
N LEU A 148 -27.94 6.63 0.10
CA LEU A 148 -28.38 5.41 0.79
C LEU A 148 -29.91 5.25 0.81
N GLN A 149 -30.67 6.33 1.04
CA GLN A 149 -32.14 6.30 0.93
C GLN A 149 -32.62 6.09 -0.53
N THR A 150 -31.80 6.45 -1.53
CA THR A 150 -32.09 6.29 -2.97
C THR A 150 -31.81 4.86 -3.43
N LEU A 151 -30.90 4.13 -2.77
CA LEU A 151 -30.70 2.69 -3.00
C LEU A 151 -31.99 1.90 -2.71
N GLN A 152 -32.77 2.35 -1.74
CA GLN A 152 -34.08 1.82 -1.38
C GLN A 152 -35.27 2.64 -1.95
N SER A 153 -35.03 3.54 -2.92
CA SER A 153 -36.13 4.36 -3.45
C SER A 153 -37.22 3.48 -4.05
N LYS A 154 -38.49 3.85 -3.84
CA LYS A 154 -39.65 3.16 -4.41
C LYS A 154 -39.50 3.00 -5.94
N ASP A 155 -38.86 3.96 -6.62
CA ASP A 155 -38.64 3.92 -8.07
C ASP A 155 -37.66 2.82 -8.51
N ARG A 156 -36.60 2.53 -7.74
CA ARG A 156 -35.65 1.44 -8.06
C ARG A 156 -36.27 0.07 -7.78
N VAL A 157 -36.95 -0.08 -6.64
CA VAL A 157 -37.63 -1.33 -6.26
C VAL A 157 -38.77 -1.66 -7.25
N ASN A 158 -39.43 -0.64 -7.79
CA ASN A 158 -40.47 -0.80 -8.81
C ASN A 158 -39.91 -0.93 -10.24
N SER A 159 -38.59 -0.79 -10.45
CA SER A 159 -37.99 -0.91 -11.77
C SER A 159 -38.14 -2.32 -12.34
N LYS A 160 -38.24 -2.42 -13.68
CA LYS A 160 -38.36 -3.71 -14.36
C LYS A 160 -37.14 -4.61 -14.11
N SER A 161 -35.96 -4.01 -14.04
CA SER A 161 -34.71 -4.71 -13.74
C SER A 161 -34.73 -5.34 -12.34
N TYR A 162 -35.22 -4.60 -11.33
CA TYR A 162 -35.35 -5.12 -9.97
C TYR A 162 -36.34 -6.29 -9.89
N GLN A 163 -37.47 -6.21 -10.60
CA GLN A 163 -38.45 -7.31 -10.67
C GLN A 163 -37.85 -8.59 -11.29
N VAL A 164 -37.07 -8.47 -12.37
CA VAL A 164 -36.41 -9.62 -13.01
C VAL A 164 -35.34 -10.22 -12.10
N LEU A 165 -34.49 -9.39 -11.50
CA LEU A 165 -33.48 -9.85 -10.54
C LEU A 165 -34.11 -10.53 -9.32
N SER A 166 -35.26 -10.02 -8.87
CA SER A 166 -36.05 -10.62 -7.80
C SER A 166 -36.55 -12.02 -8.15
N GLN A 167 -37.05 -12.24 -9.37
CA GLN A 167 -37.47 -13.56 -9.85
C GLN A 167 -36.31 -14.56 -9.93
N MET A 168 -35.11 -14.06 -10.22
CA MET A 168 -33.89 -14.87 -10.29
C MET A 168 -33.22 -15.10 -8.93
N ASN A 169 -33.79 -14.58 -7.83
CA ASN A 169 -33.17 -14.56 -6.51
C ASN A 169 -31.78 -13.89 -6.48
N ARG A 170 -31.60 -12.81 -7.27
CA ARG A 170 -30.33 -12.07 -7.43
C ARG A 170 -30.49 -10.59 -7.08
N ARG A 171 -31.23 -10.30 -6.01
CA ARG A 171 -31.42 -8.92 -5.57
C ARG A 171 -30.08 -8.35 -5.08
N PRO A 172 -29.82 -7.05 -5.30
CA PRO A 172 -28.68 -6.40 -4.68
C PRO A 172 -28.79 -6.51 -3.17
N ASP A 173 -27.73 -6.95 -2.51
CA ASP A 173 -27.62 -6.83 -1.05
C ASP A 173 -27.23 -5.38 -0.74
N TYR A 174 -28.21 -4.62 -0.28
CA TYR A 174 -28.03 -3.21 0.01
C TYR A 174 -27.20 -2.97 1.26
N GLU A 175 -27.11 -3.94 2.19
CA GLU A 175 -26.23 -3.83 3.36
C GLU A 175 -24.77 -3.93 2.93
N VAL A 176 -24.46 -4.90 2.06
CA VAL A 176 -23.14 -5.04 1.45
C VAL A 176 -22.75 -3.79 0.65
N LEU A 177 -23.68 -3.22 -0.14
CA LEU A 177 -23.38 -2.03 -0.94
C LEU A 177 -23.06 -0.77 -0.10
N LYS A 178 -23.47 -0.71 1.18
CA LYS A 178 -23.11 0.42 2.05
C LYS A 178 -21.59 0.52 2.25
N GLU A 179 -20.88 -0.60 2.19
CA GLU A 179 -19.42 -0.65 2.32
C GLU A 179 -18.71 0.08 1.16
N SER A 180 -19.37 0.26 0.01
CA SER A 180 -18.82 0.98 -1.15
C SER A 180 -19.01 2.49 -1.10
N VAL A 181 -19.83 2.99 -0.17
CA VAL A 181 -20.20 4.41 -0.08
C VAL A 181 -19.10 5.19 0.63
N VAL A 182 -18.60 6.24 -0.02
CA VAL A 182 -17.70 7.22 0.59
C VAL A 182 -18.54 8.41 1.05
N GLU A 183 -18.49 8.72 2.34
CA GLU A 183 -19.14 9.89 2.91
C GLU A 183 -18.09 10.97 3.16
N CYS A 184 -18.15 12.06 2.39
CA CYS A 184 -17.37 13.27 2.63
C CYS A 184 -18.24 14.25 3.41
N GLU A 185 -17.80 14.64 4.61
CA GLU A 185 -18.51 15.68 5.37
C GLU A 185 -18.40 17.04 4.64
N PRO A 186 -19.44 17.89 4.70
CA PRO A 186 -19.32 19.26 4.24
C PRO A 186 -18.33 19.99 5.15
N HIS A 187 -17.09 20.13 4.70
CA HIS A 187 -16.10 20.96 5.38
C HIS A 187 -16.30 22.42 4.95
N GLU A 188 -16.23 23.34 5.92
CA GLU A 188 -15.92 24.74 5.60
C GLU A 188 -14.53 24.76 4.95
N PRO A 189 -14.30 25.59 3.92
CA PRO A 189 -13.02 25.63 3.24
C PRO A 189 -11.92 25.93 4.26
N THR A 190 -11.10 24.93 4.57
CA THR A 190 -9.81 25.16 5.22
C THR A 190 -9.01 26.13 4.37
N ASP A 191 -8.14 26.91 5.02
CA ASP A 191 -7.34 27.97 4.39
C ASP A 191 -6.90 27.57 2.96
N PRO A 192 -7.37 28.26 1.90
CA PRO A 192 -7.12 27.90 0.50
C PRO A 192 -5.64 27.71 0.16
N ALA A 193 -4.74 28.29 0.97
CA ALA A 193 -3.30 28.13 0.84
C ALA A 193 -2.79 26.71 1.16
N ASN A 194 -3.49 25.93 1.99
CA ASN A 194 -2.95 24.65 2.50
C ASN A 194 -3.15 23.46 1.54
N ASN A 195 -4.10 23.56 0.60
CA ASN A 195 -4.41 22.52 -0.38
C ASN A 195 -4.08 22.94 -1.82
N ASP A 196 -3.23 23.97 -1.98
CA ASP A 196 -2.82 24.45 -3.28
C ASP A 196 -1.72 23.55 -3.90
N CYS A 197 -2.14 22.60 -4.73
CA CYS A 197 -1.22 21.73 -5.48
C CYS A 197 -0.59 22.41 -6.71
N THR A 198 -0.85 23.73 -6.90
CA THR A 198 -0.42 24.52 -8.06
C THR A 198 1.00 25.06 -7.91
N THR A 199 1.39 25.35 -6.67
CA THR A 199 2.68 25.95 -6.30
C THR A 199 3.62 24.95 -5.63
N GLU A 200 3.08 24.01 -4.86
CA GLU A 200 3.81 22.94 -4.16
C GLU A 200 3.19 21.55 -4.42
N LEU A 201 3.90 20.49 -4.02
CA LEU A 201 3.39 19.12 -4.09
C LEU A 201 2.26 18.93 -3.06
N CYS A 202 1.28 18.08 -3.37
CA CYS A 202 0.25 17.67 -2.43
C CYS A 202 0.40 16.20 -2.05
N LEU A 203 0.25 15.89 -0.76
CA LEU A 203 0.28 14.53 -0.24
C LEU A 203 -1.01 14.24 0.54
N PHE A 204 -1.73 13.19 0.15
CA PHE A 204 -2.96 12.75 0.81
C PHE A 204 -2.84 11.31 1.28
N ASN A 205 -3.55 10.96 2.34
CA ASN A 205 -3.78 9.58 2.75
C ASN A 205 -5.23 9.20 2.40
N ILE A 206 -5.42 8.50 1.28
CA ILE A 206 -6.72 8.16 0.70
C ILE A 206 -7.57 7.23 1.59
N ARG A 207 -6.93 6.49 2.50
CA ARG A 207 -7.66 5.64 3.43
C ARG A 207 -8.34 6.46 4.51
N ASP A 208 -7.61 7.43 5.07
CA ASP A 208 -8.08 8.23 6.20
C ASP A 208 -8.81 9.51 5.71
N ASP A 209 -8.43 10.01 4.53
CA ASP A 209 -8.98 11.16 3.83
C ASP A 209 -9.28 10.80 2.35
N PRO A 210 -10.35 10.03 2.08
CA PRO A 210 -10.75 9.66 0.72
C PRO A 210 -11.26 10.84 -0.12
N CYS A 211 -11.44 12.01 0.50
CA CYS A 211 -11.96 13.23 -0.11
C CYS A 211 -10.85 14.23 -0.45
N GLU A 212 -9.61 13.95 -0.04
CA GLU A 212 -8.41 14.76 -0.33
C GLU A 212 -8.55 16.21 0.17
N TYR A 213 -9.09 16.37 1.37
CA TYR A 213 -9.32 17.67 2.01
C TYR A 213 -8.14 18.18 2.85
N HIS A 214 -7.19 17.32 3.21
CA HIS A 214 -6.07 17.68 4.07
C HIS A 214 -4.76 17.32 3.39
N ASN A 215 -4.05 18.32 2.87
CA ASN A 215 -2.69 18.14 2.40
C ASN A 215 -1.73 17.90 3.58
N LEU A 216 -1.17 16.70 3.64
CA LEU A 216 -0.29 16.24 4.72
C LEU A 216 1.20 16.46 4.40
N ILE A 217 1.54 17.18 3.32
CA ILE A 217 2.94 17.29 2.90
C ILE A 217 3.83 17.95 3.95
N GLY A 218 3.35 19.01 4.61
CA GLY A 218 4.10 19.71 5.67
C GLY A 218 4.16 18.94 7.00
N GLU A 219 3.27 17.96 7.20
CA GLU A 219 3.20 17.13 8.41
C GLU A 219 3.94 15.79 8.27
N THR A 220 4.28 15.41 7.03
CA THR A 220 4.88 14.12 6.71
C THR A 220 6.40 14.22 6.60
N ASP A 221 7.11 13.14 6.92
CA ASP A 221 8.57 13.06 6.77
C ASP A 221 8.98 13.41 5.32
N PRO A 222 9.81 14.45 5.10
CA PRO A 222 10.28 14.85 3.78
C PRO A 222 10.95 13.71 3.00
N GLN A 223 11.57 12.75 3.70
CA GLN A 223 12.19 11.59 3.05
C GLN A 223 11.16 10.64 2.42
N PHE A 224 9.98 10.53 3.03
CA PHE A 224 8.88 9.75 2.47
C PHE A 224 8.30 10.42 1.22
N VAL A 225 8.17 11.75 1.24
CA VAL A 225 7.76 12.54 0.06
C VAL A 225 8.78 12.36 -1.07
N LYS A 226 10.08 12.45 -0.75
CA LYS A 226 11.18 12.24 -1.71
C LYS A 226 11.14 10.83 -2.31
N PHE A 227 10.82 9.81 -1.53
CA PHE A 227 10.65 8.45 -2.04
C PHE A 227 9.51 8.34 -3.08
N LEU A 228 8.33 8.87 -2.76
CA LEU A 228 7.20 8.87 -3.70
C LEU A 228 7.54 9.64 -4.98
N TRP A 229 8.24 10.76 -4.83
CA TRP A 229 8.75 11.55 -5.94
C TRP A 229 9.74 10.76 -6.81
N GLN A 230 10.64 10.00 -6.20
CA GLN A 230 11.60 9.16 -6.93
C GLN A 230 10.95 8.03 -7.70
N LYS A 231 9.85 7.46 -7.19
CA LYS A 231 9.05 6.52 -7.97
C LYS A 231 8.52 7.17 -9.24
N LEU A 232 7.95 8.37 -9.15
CA LEU A 232 7.51 9.12 -10.34
C LEU A 232 8.66 9.37 -11.32
N VAL A 233 9.84 9.75 -10.82
CA VAL A 233 11.04 9.94 -11.66
C VAL A 233 11.45 8.64 -12.37
N ALA A 234 11.50 7.52 -11.66
CA ALA A 234 11.86 6.22 -12.24
C ALA A 234 10.87 5.78 -13.33
N PHE A 235 9.56 6.01 -13.14
CA PHE A 235 8.58 5.77 -14.20
C PHE A 235 8.78 6.72 -15.39
N ASN A 236 9.07 8.00 -15.13
CA ASN A 236 9.34 8.98 -16.17
C ASN A 236 10.58 8.63 -17.02
N GLU A 237 11.58 7.97 -16.44
CA GLU A 237 12.76 7.49 -17.19
C GLU A 237 12.43 6.38 -18.20
N THR A 238 11.36 5.62 -17.94
CA THR A 238 10.84 4.59 -18.86
C THR A 238 9.76 5.10 -19.82
N SER A 239 9.33 6.35 -19.65
CA SER A 239 8.28 6.94 -20.48
C SER A 239 8.77 7.14 -21.91
N VAL A 240 7.93 6.74 -22.87
CA VAL A 240 8.12 7.14 -24.25
C VAL A 240 7.71 8.61 -24.41
N PRO A 241 8.38 9.38 -25.29
CA PRO A 241 7.93 10.73 -25.60
C PRO A 241 6.46 10.71 -26.01
N PRO A 242 5.63 11.65 -25.51
CA PRO A 242 4.24 11.68 -25.90
C PRO A 242 4.20 11.93 -27.41
N LEU A 243 3.29 11.24 -28.11
CA LEU A 243 2.99 11.47 -29.52
C LEU A 243 2.24 12.81 -29.66
N ILE A 244 2.93 13.89 -29.33
CA ILE A 244 2.54 15.27 -29.59
C ILE A 244 3.42 15.66 -30.76
N ASP A 245 3.11 15.09 -31.91
CA ASP A 245 3.62 15.62 -33.16
C ASP A 245 3.23 17.10 -33.23
N SER A 246 3.92 17.82 -34.10
CA SER A 246 3.49 19.06 -34.75
C SER A 246 2.04 19.06 -35.28
N LEU A 247 1.23 18.03 -35.03
CA LEU A 247 -0.21 17.86 -35.31
C LEU A 247 -1.14 18.85 -34.59
N PHE A 248 -0.72 19.55 -33.54
CA PHE A 248 -1.49 20.70 -33.04
C PHE A 248 -1.29 21.97 -33.86
N THR A 249 -0.36 21.97 -34.83
CA THR A 249 -0.20 23.11 -35.75
C THR A 249 -1.06 23.01 -37.01
N SER A 250 -1.62 21.85 -37.33
CA SER A 250 -2.76 21.72 -38.25
C SER A 250 -3.34 20.31 -38.22
N LEU A 251 -4.63 20.17 -37.87
CA LEU A 251 -5.42 18.99 -38.23
C LEU A 251 -5.19 18.69 -39.72
N ASP A 252 -4.94 17.44 -40.11
CA ASP A 252 -4.80 17.08 -41.53
C ASP A 252 -6.10 17.50 -42.24
N PRO A 253 -6.09 18.51 -43.14
CA PRO A 253 -7.32 18.99 -43.76
C PRO A 253 -8.03 17.90 -44.58
N ARG A 254 -7.29 16.86 -44.98
CA ARG A 254 -7.83 15.68 -45.66
C ARG A 254 -8.70 14.83 -44.73
N SER A 255 -8.65 15.02 -43.41
CA SER A 255 -9.54 14.35 -42.47
C SER A 255 -10.97 14.92 -42.47
N ASP A 256 -11.23 16.04 -43.16
CA ASP A 256 -12.56 16.66 -43.17
C ASP A 256 -13.61 15.68 -43.74
N PRO A 257 -14.64 15.30 -42.95
CA PRO A 257 -15.70 14.40 -43.41
C PRO A 257 -16.40 14.88 -44.68
N LYS A 258 -16.40 16.19 -44.99
CA LYS A 258 -16.93 16.73 -46.25
C LYS A 258 -16.23 16.14 -47.48
N LEU A 259 -14.96 15.75 -47.35
CA LEU A 259 -14.18 15.09 -48.40
C LEU A 259 -14.50 13.59 -48.51
N HIS A 260 -15.24 13.05 -47.56
CA HIS A 260 -15.51 11.61 -47.38
C HIS A 260 -17.01 11.33 -47.24
N ASN A 261 -17.85 11.92 -48.10
CA ASN A 261 -19.31 11.75 -48.09
C ASN A 261 -19.97 12.03 -46.73
N ASN A 262 -19.44 13.01 -45.98
CA ASN A 262 -19.86 13.35 -44.62
C ASN A 262 -19.72 12.17 -43.62
N THR A 263 -18.77 11.28 -43.86
CA THR A 263 -18.46 10.15 -42.97
C THR A 263 -17.01 10.22 -42.49
N TRP A 264 -16.76 9.78 -41.26
CA TRP A 264 -15.41 9.60 -40.75
C TRP A 264 -14.85 8.28 -41.29
N ILE A 265 -13.79 8.35 -42.09
CA ILE A 265 -13.11 7.17 -42.66
C ILE A 265 -11.62 7.21 -42.31
N ASN A 266 -10.89 6.12 -42.53
CA ASN A 266 -9.42 6.15 -42.49
C ASN A 266 -8.90 6.75 -43.80
N TRP A 267 -8.54 8.04 -43.79
CA TRP A 267 -8.18 8.79 -45.01
C TRP A 267 -6.72 8.61 -45.49
N LEU A 268 -5.90 7.84 -44.78
CA LEU A 268 -4.46 7.62 -45.06
C LEU A 268 -4.09 6.17 -45.39
N ASP A 269 -5.07 5.25 -45.47
CA ASP A 269 -4.80 3.83 -45.71
C ASP A 269 -4.17 3.55 -47.09
N SER A 270 -4.21 4.51 -48.03
CA SER A 270 -3.61 4.40 -49.37
C SER A 270 -2.14 4.85 -49.48
N GLU A 271 -1.53 5.44 -48.44
CA GLU A 271 -0.19 6.07 -48.50
C GLU A 271 0.84 5.47 -47.51
N ARG A 272 0.56 4.31 -46.90
CA ARG A 272 1.36 3.70 -45.83
C ARG A 272 2.73 3.10 -46.24
N GLU A 273 3.41 3.62 -47.26
CA GLU A 273 4.75 3.14 -47.64
C GLU A 273 5.92 4.07 -47.31
N ASN A 274 5.76 5.34 -46.93
CA ASN A 274 6.94 6.23 -46.76
C ASN A 274 6.79 7.37 -45.71
N MET A 275 6.60 7.07 -44.43
CA MET A 275 6.88 8.06 -43.38
C MET A 275 7.69 7.43 -42.23
N GLY A 276 8.94 7.89 -42.10
CA GLY A 276 9.84 7.54 -41.02
C GLY A 276 9.52 8.30 -39.73
N ASP A 277 9.85 7.67 -38.61
CA ASP A 277 9.58 8.11 -37.25
C ASP A 277 10.35 9.40 -36.92
N ILE A 278 9.67 10.45 -36.48
CA ILE A 278 10.30 11.70 -36.01
C ILE A 278 10.03 11.82 -34.50
N SER A 279 11.06 11.54 -33.71
CA SER A 279 11.05 11.72 -32.25
C SER A 279 11.52 13.13 -31.85
N MET A 280 10.84 13.76 -30.89
CA MET A 280 11.39 14.89 -30.14
C MET A 280 11.54 14.50 -28.66
N GLU A 281 12.63 14.96 -28.04
CA GLU A 281 12.97 14.62 -26.65
C GLU A 281 12.19 15.45 -25.63
N CYS A 282 11.65 14.78 -24.61
CA CYS A 282 11.09 15.44 -23.43
C CYS A 282 12.19 16.19 -22.66
N SER A 283 11.88 17.42 -22.22
CA SER A 283 12.71 18.06 -21.20
C SER A 283 12.52 17.34 -19.86
N PRO A 284 13.60 17.00 -19.13
CA PRO A 284 13.51 16.36 -17.83
C PRO A 284 12.71 17.20 -16.83
N ILE A 285 11.96 16.54 -15.94
CA ILE A 285 11.36 17.16 -14.74
C ILE A 285 12.43 18.01 -14.05
N ASP A 286 12.09 19.26 -13.69
CA ASP A 286 12.98 20.33 -13.22
C ASP A 286 14.11 19.83 -12.31
N ARG A 287 15.32 19.71 -12.88
CA ARG A 287 16.52 19.08 -12.28
C ARG A 287 17.26 19.98 -11.27
N LYS A 288 16.55 20.80 -10.50
CA LYS A 288 17.20 21.77 -9.59
C LYS A 288 17.68 21.20 -8.26
N ASP A 289 17.25 20.01 -7.86
CA ASP A 289 17.79 19.32 -6.66
C ASP A 289 18.80 18.24 -7.05
N ARG A 290 19.85 18.65 -7.76
CA ARG A 290 20.93 17.76 -8.22
C ARG A 290 22.14 17.69 -7.29
N ASP A 291 21.89 17.78 -5.98
CA ASP A 291 22.75 17.18 -4.96
C ASP A 291 22.03 15.95 -4.41
N VAL A 292 21.97 14.89 -5.24
CA VAL A 292 21.45 13.59 -4.80
C VAL A 292 22.62 12.85 -4.16
N GLU A 293 22.84 13.11 -2.88
CA GLU A 293 23.37 12.07 -1.99
C GLU A 293 22.50 10.82 -2.15
N SER A 294 23.14 9.66 -2.27
CA SER A 294 22.45 8.39 -2.49
C SER A 294 21.37 8.20 -1.42
N VAL A 295 20.13 7.98 -1.84
CA VAL A 295 18.97 7.74 -0.95
C VAL A 295 19.22 6.56 0.00
N CYS A 296 20.14 5.68 -0.36
CA CYS A 296 20.56 4.52 0.42
C CYS A 296 21.97 4.71 0.99
N ASP A 297 22.25 5.89 1.55
CA ASP A 297 23.47 6.12 2.30
C ASP A 297 23.48 5.36 3.65
N GLU A 298 24.66 5.30 4.26
CA GLU A 298 24.86 4.65 5.56
C GLU A 298 24.10 5.34 6.69
N GLU A 299 23.80 6.64 6.58
CA GLU A 299 23.05 7.39 7.58
C GLU A 299 21.56 6.99 7.58
N HIS A 300 20.95 6.87 6.40
CA HIS A 300 19.59 6.42 6.23
C HIS A 300 19.43 4.98 6.72
N LYS A 301 20.39 4.11 6.40
CA LYS A 301 20.45 2.74 6.92
C LYS A 301 20.59 2.73 8.44
N ALA A 302 21.48 3.55 9.01
CA ALA A 302 21.66 3.65 10.46
C ALA A 302 20.39 4.13 11.17
N ARG A 303 19.68 5.12 10.61
CA ARG A 303 18.39 5.61 11.14
C ARG A 303 17.33 4.53 11.12
N ALA A 304 17.20 3.81 9.99
CA ALA A 304 16.26 2.70 9.86
C ALA A 304 16.57 1.57 10.87
N ASN A 305 17.85 1.27 11.07
CA ASN A 305 18.30 0.30 12.06
C ASN A 305 17.92 0.69 13.49
N VAL A 306 18.06 1.97 13.86
CA VAL A 306 17.60 2.47 15.17
C VAL A 306 16.08 2.33 15.32
N CYS A 307 15.32 2.60 14.26
CA CYS A 307 13.87 2.43 14.26
C CYS A 307 13.48 0.94 14.40
N ALA A 308 14.13 0.05 13.66
CA ALA A 308 13.89 -1.38 13.72
C ALA A 308 14.23 -1.96 15.10
N ASP A 309 15.36 -1.54 15.70
CA ASP A 309 15.75 -1.93 17.07
C ASP A 309 14.68 -1.54 18.09
N LYS A 310 14.23 -0.28 18.06
CA LYS A 310 13.15 0.20 18.95
C LYS A 310 11.81 -0.49 18.68
N LEU A 311 11.56 -0.91 17.44
CA LEU A 311 10.32 -1.58 17.06
C LEU A 311 10.27 -3.02 17.58
N TRP A 312 11.34 -3.79 17.32
CA TRP A 312 11.46 -5.23 17.60
C TRP A 312 11.86 -5.57 19.05
N PHE A 313 12.46 -4.63 19.76
CA PHE A 313 12.94 -4.87 21.12
C PHE A 313 12.35 -3.83 22.09
N VAL A 314 11.06 -3.96 22.37
CA VAL A 314 10.41 -3.17 23.44
C VAL A 314 11.05 -3.53 24.78
N GLY A 315 11.43 -2.51 25.56
CA GLY A 315 12.29 -2.64 26.72
C GLY A 315 13.76 -2.29 26.40
N ARG A 316 14.22 -2.39 25.15
CA ARG A 316 15.62 -2.11 24.85
C ARG A 316 15.92 -0.61 24.82
N ARG A 317 17.01 -0.24 25.52
CA ARG A 317 17.54 1.12 25.62
C ARG A 317 16.49 2.15 26.08
N SER A 318 15.82 2.81 25.13
CA SER A 318 15.00 4.00 25.36
C SER A 318 13.49 3.78 25.25
N ARG A 319 13.02 2.59 24.84
CA ARG A 319 11.58 2.33 24.67
C ARG A 319 11.08 1.39 25.76
N LYS A 320 10.23 1.90 26.67
CA LYS A 320 9.64 1.11 27.77
C LYS A 320 8.25 0.59 27.41
N TYR A 321 7.79 -0.44 28.11
CA TYR A 321 6.40 -0.88 28.10
C TYR A 321 5.52 0.17 28.80
N PRO A 322 4.29 0.44 28.33
CA PRO A 322 3.42 1.45 28.92
C PRO A 322 2.79 0.97 30.22
N GLU A 323 2.93 1.72 31.30
CA GLU A 323 2.40 1.33 32.63
C GLU A 323 1.03 1.93 32.95
N ASN A 324 0.56 2.90 32.15
CA ASN A 324 -0.71 3.61 32.32
C ASN A 324 -1.31 3.98 30.96
N GLU A 325 -2.58 4.41 30.94
CA GLU A 325 -3.32 4.74 29.71
C GLU A 325 -2.65 5.87 28.88
N PRO A 326 -2.16 6.98 29.47
CA PRO A 326 -1.44 8.01 28.71
C PRO A 326 -0.14 7.51 28.06
N GLU A 327 0.63 6.68 28.79
CA GLU A 327 1.82 6.04 28.25
C GLU A 327 1.47 5.06 27.13
N LEU A 328 0.32 4.37 27.22
CA LEU A 328 -0.15 3.47 26.17
C LEU A 328 -0.48 4.22 24.89
N GLU A 329 -1.18 5.35 24.97
CA GLU A 329 -1.47 6.18 23.79
C GLU A 329 -0.17 6.68 23.13
N THR A 330 0.80 7.10 23.94
CA THR A 330 2.13 7.49 23.46
C THR A 330 2.86 6.32 22.81
N HIS A 331 2.78 5.13 23.40
CA HIS A 331 3.37 3.90 22.88
C HIS A 331 2.81 3.58 21.48
N CYS A 332 1.48 3.62 21.31
CA CYS A 332 0.80 3.37 20.02
C CYS A 332 1.24 4.37 18.93
N LYS A 333 1.24 5.68 19.25
CA LYS A 333 1.70 6.72 18.31
C LYS A 333 3.17 6.53 17.93
N GLN A 334 4.02 6.14 18.89
CA GLN A 334 5.42 5.84 18.63
C GLN A 334 5.58 4.57 17.77
N THR A 335 4.80 3.51 18.01
CA THR A 335 4.83 2.29 17.17
C THR A 335 4.55 2.63 15.71
N ALA A 336 3.51 3.41 15.43
CA ALA A 336 3.16 3.82 14.08
C ALA A 336 4.30 4.58 13.38
N LYS A 337 4.96 5.51 14.10
CA LYS A 337 6.13 6.25 13.59
C LYS A 337 7.32 5.34 13.32
N LEU A 338 7.60 4.38 14.20
CA LEU A 338 8.69 3.42 14.04
C LEU A 338 8.44 2.49 12.84
N ILE A 339 7.20 2.03 12.64
CA ILE A 339 6.81 1.25 11.46
C ILE A 339 7.07 2.06 10.18
N ALA A 340 6.61 3.32 10.14
CA ALA A 340 6.82 4.19 8.99
C ALA A 340 8.31 4.42 8.70
N CYS A 341 9.13 4.61 9.74
CA CYS A 341 10.57 4.80 9.62
C CYS A 341 11.32 3.58 9.07
N VAL A 342 10.96 2.36 9.51
CA VAL A 342 11.57 1.15 8.94
C VAL A 342 11.12 0.98 7.49
N LYS A 343 9.81 1.18 7.23
CA LYS A 343 9.20 1.03 5.92
C LYS A 343 9.80 1.99 4.88
N SER A 344 10.05 3.24 5.27
CA SER A 344 10.65 4.26 4.40
C SER A 344 12.09 3.96 3.97
N TYR A 345 12.78 3.05 4.65
CA TYR A 345 14.07 2.53 4.19
C TYR A 345 13.92 1.23 3.42
N THR A 346 13.20 0.25 3.97
CA THR A 346 13.13 -1.10 3.37
C THR A 346 12.47 -1.08 1.99
N ASP A 347 11.44 -0.25 1.78
CA ASP A 347 10.75 -0.17 0.49
C ASP A 347 11.60 0.47 -0.61
N VAL A 348 12.64 1.23 -0.23
CA VAL A 348 13.52 1.97 -1.14
C VAL A 348 14.81 1.21 -1.37
N CYS A 349 15.48 0.86 -0.27
CA CYS A 349 16.84 0.38 -0.23
C CYS A 349 16.95 -1.12 0.04
N GLY A 350 15.87 -1.78 0.47
CA GLY A 350 15.86 -3.23 0.70
C GLY A 350 15.95 -4.04 -0.59
N LYS A 351 16.64 -5.17 -0.54
CA LYS A 351 16.53 -6.21 -1.57
C LYS A 351 15.13 -6.81 -1.58
N GLU A 352 14.73 -7.47 -2.67
CA GLU A 352 13.37 -8.00 -2.83
C GLU A 352 12.97 -9.00 -1.70
N THR A 353 13.88 -9.90 -1.34
CA THR A 353 13.71 -10.84 -0.21
C THR A 353 13.56 -10.12 1.13
N HIS A 354 14.39 -9.09 1.37
CA HIS A 354 14.34 -8.27 2.58
C HIS A 354 13.05 -7.46 2.67
N LYS A 355 12.58 -6.91 1.55
CA LYS A 355 11.32 -6.16 1.44
C LYS A 355 10.12 -7.03 1.81
N GLN A 356 10.06 -8.24 1.27
CA GLN A 356 8.97 -9.18 1.56
C GLN A 356 8.96 -9.55 3.04
N LEU A 357 10.11 -9.91 3.60
CA LEU A 357 10.24 -10.26 5.00
C LEU A 357 9.92 -9.08 5.93
N ALA A 358 10.45 -7.89 5.64
CA ALA A 358 10.16 -6.67 6.38
C ALA A 358 8.67 -6.32 6.35
N ASN A 359 8.00 -6.45 5.20
CA ASN A 359 6.56 -6.18 5.10
C ASN A 359 5.72 -7.14 5.95
N VAL A 360 6.06 -8.43 5.97
CA VAL A 360 5.40 -9.43 6.83
C VAL A 360 5.59 -9.10 8.32
N MET A 361 6.82 -8.76 8.69
CA MET A 361 7.24 -8.34 10.02
C MET A 361 6.50 -7.08 10.48
N LEU A 362 6.50 -6.03 9.68
CA LEU A 362 5.83 -4.76 9.96
C LEU A 362 4.31 -4.92 10.02
N PHE A 363 3.72 -5.76 9.16
CA PHE A 363 2.29 -6.08 9.20
C PHE A 363 1.90 -6.76 10.52
N THR A 364 2.71 -7.72 10.99
CA THR A 364 2.51 -8.41 12.27
C THR A 364 2.51 -7.42 13.43
N VAL A 365 3.52 -6.56 13.50
CA VAL A 365 3.62 -5.54 14.56
C VAL A 365 2.46 -4.54 14.47
N LYS A 366 2.08 -4.08 13.27
CA LYS A 366 0.94 -3.19 13.05
C LYS A 366 -0.37 -3.79 13.56
N GLN A 367 -0.61 -5.07 13.27
CA GLN A 367 -1.82 -5.77 13.71
C GLN A 367 -1.83 -5.99 15.23
N MET A 368 -0.68 -6.30 15.81
CA MET A 368 -0.50 -6.43 17.25
C MET A 368 -0.77 -5.08 17.96
N ASP A 369 -0.12 -4.02 17.51
CA ASP A 369 -0.30 -2.65 18.04
C ASP A 369 -1.77 -2.22 17.95
N LYS A 370 -2.42 -2.41 16.78
CA LYS A 370 -3.86 -2.16 16.63
C LYS A 370 -4.71 -2.89 17.69
N ASN A 371 -4.43 -4.17 17.95
CA ASN A 371 -5.17 -4.93 18.96
C ASN A 371 -4.95 -4.37 20.37
N TYR A 372 -3.70 -4.12 20.77
CA TYR A 372 -3.37 -3.61 22.10
C TYR A 372 -3.80 -2.16 22.32
N CYS A 373 -3.89 -1.35 21.27
CA CYS A 373 -4.30 0.05 21.36
C CYS A 373 -5.82 0.24 21.33
N THR A 374 -6.59 -0.72 20.79
CA THR A 374 -8.05 -0.57 20.61
C THR A 374 -8.87 -1.46 21.55
N LYS A 375 -8.48 -2.72 21.76
CA LYS A 375 -9.31 -3.69 22.51
C LYS A 375 -9.01 -3.62 24.00
N SER A 376 -10.02 -3.26 24.81
CA SER A 376 -9.89 -3.14 26.28
C SER A 376 -9.26 -4.39 26.94
N THR A 377 -9.65 -5.59 26.53
CA THR A 377 -9.05 -6.84 27.07
C THR A 377 -7.55 -6.92 26.81
N LYS A 378 -7.11 -6.56 25.60
CA LYS A 378 -5.69 -6.54 25.22
C LYS A 378 -4.93 -5.42 25.91
N LYS A 379 -5.52 -4.23 26.07
CA LYS A 379 -4.95 -3.15 26.91
C LYS A 379 -4.60 -3.67 28.31
N HIS A 380 -5.55 -4.35 28.96
CA HIS A 380 -5.32 -4.93 30.27
C HIS A 380 -4.26 -6.03 30.26
N GLU A 381 -4.21 -6.89 29.23
CA GLU A 381 -3.14 -7.90 29.09
C GLU A 381 -1.76 -7.24 29.01
N LEU A 382 -1.57 -6.20 28.18
CA LEU A 382 -0.30 -5.47 28.07
C LEU A 382 0.09 -4.82 29.40
N MET A 383 -0.83 -4.06 29.98
CA MET A 383 -0.58 -3.37 31.26
C MET A 383 -0.28 -4.35 32.40
N SER A 384 -0.83 -5.57 32.36
CA SER A 384 -0.62 -6.57 33.41
C SER A 384 0.83 -7.02 33.55
N PHE A 385 1.64 -6.91 32.50
CA PHE A 385 3.06 -7.28 32.55
C PHE A 385 4.03 -6.11 32.35
N SER A 386 3.57 -4.93 31.90
CA SER A 386 4.44 -3.77 31.61
C SER A 386 5.43 -3.41 32.72
N VAL A 387 4.97 -3.37 33.98
CA VAL A 387 5.82 -3.06 35.14
C VAL A 387 6.90 -4.13 35.34
N CYS A 388 6.54 -5.42 35.18
CA CYS A 388 7.48 -6.52 35.25
C CYS A 388 8.51 -6.43 34.11
N GLY A 389 8.04 -6.26 32.87
CA GLY A 389 8.89 -6.14 31.68
C GLY A 389 9.89 -4.98 31.77
N ASN A 390 9.46 -3.83 32.29
CA ASN A 390 10.33 -2.67 32.51
C ASN A 390 11.37 -2.89 33.62
N ARG A 391 11.08 -3.75 34.60
CA ARG A 391 12.02 -4.04 35.69
C ARG A 391 13.11 -5.03 35.29
N ILE A 392 12.78 -6.03 34.49
CA ILE A 392 13.75 -7.03 34.01
C ILE A 392 14.51 -6.57 32.75
N ARG A 393 14.29 -5.31 32.37
CA ARG A 393 14.74 -4.71 31.12
C ARG A 393 16.21 -4.95 30.83
N ASP A 394 17.08 -4.79 31.83
CA ASP A 394 18.51 -4.92 31.64
C ASP A 394 18.92 -6.38 31.37
N GLN A 395 18.23 -7.35 31.98
CA GLN A 395 18.41 -8.77 31.69
C GLN A 395 17.85 -9.12 30.30
N SER A 396 16.63 -8.67 29.98
CA SER A 396 16.03 -8.87 28.65
C SER A 396 16.91 -8.30 27.53
N ASN A 397 17.55 -7.15 27.77
CA ASN A 397 18.46 -6.53 26.80
C ASN A 397 19.67 -7.43 26.51
N LYS A 398 20.25 -8.07 27.53
CA LYS A 398 21.34 -9.04 27.35
C LYS A 398 20.88 -10.24 26.53
N CYS A 399 19.68 -10.75 26.78
CA CYS A 399 19.09 -11.83 25.99
C CYS A 399 18.91 -11.43 24.52
N MET A 400 18.39 -10.22 24.26
CA MET A 400 18.21 -9.69 22.91
C MET A 400 19.55 -9.44 22.20
N ASP A 401 20.57 -8.95 22.91
CA ASP A 401 21.92 -8.78 22.37
C ASP A 401 22.49 -10.15 21.95
N GLN A 402 22.35 -11.17 22.80
CA GLN A 402 22.79 -12.53 22.50
C GLN A 402 22.04 -13.13 21.31
N PHE A 403 20.72 -12.92 21.22
CA PHE A 403 19.93 -13.36 20.07
C PHE A 403 20.45 -12.79 18.75
N MET A 404 20.78 -11.49 18.71
CA MET A 404 21.35 -10.88 17.51
C MET A 404 22.71 -11.48 17.17
N VAL A 405 23.55 -11.82 18.15
CA VAL A 405 24.82 -12.53 17.92
C VAL A 405 24.58 -13.88 17.26
N GLU A 406 23.63 -14.68 17.76
CA GLU A 406 23.30 -15.99 17.18
C GLU A 406 22.70 -15.86 15.77
N LEU A 407 21.88 -14.83 15.52
CA LEU A 407 21.39 -14.52 14.19
C LEU A 407 22.51 -14.08 13.23
N GLY A 408 23.56 -13.42 13.75
CA GLY A 408 24.77 -13.13 12.98
C GLY A 408 25.58 -14.38 12.61
N LYS A 409 25.55 -15.40 13.47
CA LYS A 409 26.19 -16.70 13.22
C LYS A 409 25.40 -17.55 12.24
N SER A 410 24.06 -17.49 12.25
CA SER A 410 23.23 -18.27 11.32
C SER A 410 23.57 -17.95 9.85
N ASN A 411 23.97 -16.70 9.57
CA ASN A 411 24.41 -16.26 8.25
C ASN A 411 25.71 -16.90 7.74
N ALA A 412 26.48 -17.58 8.59
CA ALA A 412 27.67 -18.31 8.18
C ALA A 412 27.37 -19.75 7.73
N PHE A 413 26.10 -20.18 7.76
CA PHE A 413 25.66 -21.48 7.27
C PHE A 413 24.96 -21.37 5.90
N GLU A 414 24.90 -22.49 5.17
CA GLU A 414 24.14 -22.62 3.91
C GLU A 414 22.67 -22.16 4.07
N THR A 415 22.06 -21.59 3.02
CA THR A 415 20.69 -21.02 3.04
C THR A 415 19.66 -21.92 3.73
N ARG A 416 19.66 -23.22 3.44
CA ARG A 416 18.72 -24.20 4.03
C ARG A 416 18.83 -24.34 5.56
N MET A 417 19.97 -23.95 6.14
CA MET A 417 20.24 -24.04 7.58
C MET A 417 20.06 -22.70 8.30
N LYS A 418 19.93 -21.57 7.58
CA LYS A 418 19.77 -20.24 8.19
C LYS A 418 18.47 -20.14 9.01
N VAL A 419 17.35 -20.62 8.46
CA VAL A 419 16.03 -20.62 9.13
C VAL A 419 16.01 -21.49 10.39
N PRO A 420 16.44 -22.77 10.37
CA PRO A 420 16.58 -23.59 11.59
C PRO A 420 17.34 -22.92 12.74
N HIS A 421 18.50 -22.33 12.44
CA HIS A 421 19.31 -21.66 13.46
C HIS A 421 18.62 -20.40 14.01
N ALA A 422 17.96 -19.62 13.14
CA ALA A 422 17.19 -18.45 13.57
C ALA A 422 16.01 -18.84 14.49
N CYS A 423 15.33 -19.96 14.18
CA CYS A 423 14.26 -20.50 15.01
C CYS A 423 14.77 -20.92 16.40
N CYS A 424 15.84 -21.71 16.47
CA CYS A 424 16.41 -22.13 17.75
C CYS A 424 16.92 -20.94 18.57
N ALA A 425 17.58 -19.97 17.93
CA ALA A 425 18.02 -18.74 18.59
C ALA A 425 16.84 -17.96 19.19
N PHE A 426 15.68 -17.94 18.51
CA PHE A 426 14.47 -17.30 19.04
C PHE A 426 13.89 -18.03 20.26
N HIS A 427 13.90 -19.37 20.25
CA HIS A 427 13.49 -20.15 21.42
C HIS A 427 14.41 -19.89 22.63
N GLU A 428 15.73 -19.81 22.41
CA GLU A 428 16.68 -19.43 23.45
C GLU A 428 16.45 -18.00 23.97
N LEU A 429 16.15 -17.05 23.09
CA LEU A 429 15.77 -15.68 23.47
C LEU A 429 14.57 -15.69 24.41
N LYS A 430 13.50 -16.41 24.04
CA LYS A 430 12.28 -16.52 24.83
C LYS A 430 12.60 -17.12 26.21
N ALA A 431 13.32 -18.24 26.25
CA ALA A 431 13.71 -18.90 27.50
C ALA A 431 14.58 -17.99 28.40
N CYS A 432 15.50 -17.23 27.82
CA CYS A 432 16.35 -16.28 28.54
C CYS A 432 15.53 -15.13 29.18
N ILE A 433 14.57 -14.55 28.44
CA ILE A 433 13.69 -13.50 28.97
C ILE A 433 12.79 -14.06 30.09
N MET A 434 12.17 -15.22 29.85
CA MET A 434 11.23 -15.83 30.80
C MET A 434 11.91 -16.30 32.08
N SER A 435 13.13 -16.82 32.01
CA SER A 435 13.93 -17.18 33.21
C SER A 435 14.33 -15.95 34.03
N SER A 436 14.76 -14.88 33.36
CA SER A 436 15.07 -13.60 34.02
C SER A 436 13.86 -13.07 34.80
N ALA A 437 12.68 -13.19 34.22
CA ALA A 437 11.45 -12.74 34.84
C ALA A 437 10.96 -13.63 36.00
N ARG A 438 11.16 -14.95 35.94
CA ARG A 438 10.88 -15.87 37.06
C ARG A 438 11.76 -15.61 38.28
N THR A 439 12.99 -15.14 38.09
CA THR A 439 13.88 -14.77 39.20
C THR A 439 13.55 -13.42 39.85
N ALA A 440 12.74 -12.58 39.17
CA ALA A 440 12.30 -11.31 39.70
C ALA A 440 11.11 -11.51 40.67
N ARG A 441 11.34 -11.29 41.97
CA ARG A 441 10.39 -11.50 43.10
C ARG A 441 9.02 -10.78 42.99
N MET A 442 8.75 -10.02 41.93
CA MET A 442 7.55 -9.17 41.80
C MET A 442 6.75 -9.41 40.51
N CYS A 443 7.07 -10.43 39.73
CA CYS A 443 6.30 -10.79 38.54
C CYS A 443 5.30 -11.91 38.87
N SER A 444 4.00 -11.64 38.73
CA SER A 444 2.96 -12.66 38.95
C SER A 444 2.94 -13.68 37.82
N GLU A 445 2.53 -14.92 38.10
CA GLU A 445 2.42 -15.98 37.08
C GLU A 445 1.52 -15.57 35.90
N LYS A 446 0.39 -14.91 36.19
CA LYS A 446 -0.50 -14.38 35.14
C LYS A 446 0.15 -13.28 34.29
N SER A 447 0.98 -12.42 34.90
CA SER A 447 1.76 -11.42 34.17
C SER A 447 2.80 -12.10 33.27
N MET A 448 3.39 -13.19 33.74
CA MET A 448 4.36 -13.97 32.97
C MET A 448 3.73 -14.62 31.75
N ASP A 449 2.57 -15.27 31.89
CA ASP A 449 1.85 -15.86 30.76
C ASP A 449 1.48 -14.83 29.69
N ASN A 450 1.03 -13.64 30.12
CA ASN A 450 0.69 -12.56 29.21
C ASN A 450 1.93 -11.98 28.51
N TYR A 451 3.07 -11.94 29.20
CA TYR A 451 4.32 -11.49 28.61
C TYR A 451 4.85 -12.48 27.58
N GLU A 452 4.79 -13.78 27.88
CA GLU A 452 5.16 -14.83 26.94
C GLU A 452 4.30 -14.80 25.67
N LYS A 453 2.98 -14.64 25.84
CA LYS A 453 2.05 -14.45 24.72
C LYS A 453 2.41 -13.23 23.88
N TYR A 454 2.81 -12.13 24.51
CA TYR A 454 3.22 -10.92 23.81
C TYR A 454 4.48 -11.16 22.97
N ILE A 455 5.54 -11.73 23.55
CA ILE A 455 6.81 -12.03 22.85
C ILE A 455 6.56 -12.97 21.66
N THR A 456 5.77 -14.03 21.89
CA THR A 456 5.45 -15.03 20.86
C THR A 456 4.58 -14.43 19.76
N SER A 457 3.61 -13.58 20.10
CA SER A 457 2.76 -12.88 19.12
C SER A 457 3.55 -11.89 18.26
N MET A 458 4.62 -11.31 18.82
CA MET A 458 5.47 -10.34 18.12
C MET A 458 6.36 -11.00 17.06
N ALA A 459 6.83 -12.22 17.30
CA ALA A 459 7.46 -13.06 16.29
C ALA A 459 6.47 -13.54 15.20
N GLY A 460 5.16 -13.47 15.49
CA GLY A 460 4.08 -13.68 14.56
C GLY A 460 3.88 -15.13 14.12
N ASN A 461 2.72 -15.37 13.49
CA ASN A 461 2.44 -16.61 12.77
C ASN A 461 3.49 -16.93 11.69
N THR A 462 4.35 -15.97 11.33
CA THR A 462 5.46 -16.11 10.38
C THR A 462 6.59 -16.98 10.92
N LEU A 463 7.07 -16.75 12.15
CA LEU A 463 8.03 -17.67 12.76
C LEU A 463 7.38 -19.02 13.01
N SER A 464 6.10 -19.06 13.43
CA SER A 464 5.38 -20.33 13.59
C SER A 464 5.23 -21.10 12.27
N LEU A 465 5.17 -20.43 11.12
CA LEU A 465 5.12 -21.05 9.79
C LEU A 465 6.51 -21.49 9.29
N MET A 466 7.56 -20.74 9.62
CA MET A 466 8.95 -21.03 9.24
C MET A 466 9.64 -22.04 10.16
N CYS A 467 9.24 -22.09 11.43
CA CYS A 467 9.83 -22.90 12.49
C CYS A 467 8.99 -24.13 12.85
N THR A 468 8.01 -24.53 12.02
CA THR A 468 7.12 -25.68 12.26
C THR A 468 7.85 -26.97 12.63
N ASP A 469 9.05 -27.18 12.09
CA ASP A 469 9.85 -28.37 12.40
C ASP A 469 10.73 -28.24 13.65
N TYR A 470 10.97 -27.03 14.15
CA TYR A 470 11.91 -26.68 15.23
C TYR A 470 11.16 -26.07 16.42
N GLU A 471 10.11 -26.77 16.89
CA GLU A 471 9.33 -26.36 18.06
C GLU A 471 10.15 -26.41 19.36
N GLU A 472 9.66 -25.72 20.40
CA GLU A 472 10.33 -25.57 21.71
C GLU A 472 10.67 -26.90 22.40
N ASP A 473 9.87 -27.95 22.14
CA ASP A 473 10.03 -29.29 22.72
C ASP A 473 10.80 -30.26 21.82
N SER A 474 11.30 -29.79 20.67
CA SER A 474 12.02 -30.59 19.68
C SER A 474 13.49 -30.72 20.04
N ASP A 475 14.03 -31.95 20.02
CA ASP A 475 15.46 -32.21 20.18
C ASP A 475 16.28 -31.75 18.96
N LYS A 476 15.63 -31.35 17.86
CA LYS A 476 16.30 -30.92 16.62
C LYS A 476 17.24 -29.74 16.80
N CYS A 477 16.96 -28.80 17.71
CA CYS A 477 17.87 -27.68 17.99
C CYS A 477 19.23 -28.15 18.56
N GLN A 478 19.27 -29.28 19.27
CA GLN A 478 20.50 -29.86 19.84
C GLN A 478 21.35 -30.59 18.79
N HIS A 479 20.74 -30.96 17.66
CA HIS A 479 21.37 -31.70 16.57
C HIS A 479 21.80 -30.81 15.40
N LEU A 480 21.62 -29.49 15.51
CA LEU A 480 22.05 -28.56 14.47
C LEU A 480 23.58 -28.47 14.40
N PRO A 481 24.18 -28.39 13.20
CA PRO A 481 25.63 -28.26 13.06
C PRO A 481 26.14 -27.00 13.72
N HIS A 482 27.23 -27.09 14.49
CA HIS A 482 27.87 -25.92 15.07
C HIS A 482 28.92 -25.33 14.12
N LEU A 483 29.12 -24.02 14.19
CA LEU A 483 30.20 -23.37 13.45
C LEU A 483 31.57 -23.90 13.90
N PRO A 484 32.52 -24.14 12.98
CA PRO A 484 33.88 -24.52 13.32
C PRO A 484 34.53 -23.48 14.24
N LYS A 485 35.38 -23.93 15.18
CA LYS A 485 36.16 -23.04 16.04
C LYS A 485 37.03 -22.12 15.17
N GLY A 486 36.76 -20.81 15.22
CA GLY A 486 37.49 -19.79 14.45
C GLY A 486 36.78 -19.30 13.17
N ALA A 487 35.56 -19.75 12.89
CA ALA A 487 34.75 -19.21 11.79
C ALA A 487 34.54 -17.69 11.95
N LYS A 488 34.72 -16.93 10.86
CA LYS A 488 34.44 -15.49 10.83
C LYS A 488 32.94 -15.27 10.63
N TYR A 489 32.30 -14.56 11.55
CA TYR A 489 30.88 -14.18 11.47
C TYR A 489 30.68 -12.73 11.95
N SER A 490 29.57 -12.10 11.58
CA SER A 490 29.25 -10.75 12.06
C SER A 490 28.97 -10.77 13.56
N LYS A 491 29.66 -9.91 14.33
CA LYS A 491 29.65 -9.98 15.80
C LYS A 491 28.29 -9.59 16.42
N ALA A 492 27.41 -8.94 15.65
CA ALA A 492 25.96 -8.82 15.83
C ALA A 492 25.43 -7.95 14.67
N PRO A 493 24.59 -8.45 13.75
CA PRO A 493 24.03 -7.66 12.68
C PRO A 493 23.00 -6.66 13.21
N SER A 494 22.66 -5.66 12.40
CA SER A 494 21.49 -4.83 12.64
C SER A 494 20.21 -5.68 12.55
N VAL A 495 19.08 -5.18 13.06
CA VAL A 495 17.80 -5.89 12.93
C VAL A 495 17.42 -6.10 11.46
N ILE A 496 17.60 -5.07 10.63
CA ILE A 496 17.25 -5.13 9.21
C ILE A 496 18.14 -6.15 8.48
N ASP A 497 19.46 -6.06 8.67
CA ASP A 497 20.40 -6.98 8.01
C ASP A 497 20.26 -8.40 8.55
N GLY A 498 20.12 -8.55 9.88
CA GLY A 498 20.08 -9.84 10.56
C GLY A 498 18.88 -10.66 10.15
N PHE A 499 17.70 -10.05 10.06
CA PHE A 499 16.52 -10.76 9.57
C PHE A 499 16.52 -10.91 8.05
N GLY A 500 16.91 -9.89 7.29
CA GLY A 500 16.93 -9.93 5.83
C GLY A 500 17.80 -11.05 5.27
N SER A 501 18.98 -11.25 5.87
CA SER A 501 19.96 -12.26 5.43
C SER A 501 19.55 -13.71 5.67
N ILE A 502 18.52 -13.98 6.47
CA ILE A 502 18.00 -15.34 6.70
C ILE A 502 17.51 -15.98 5.39
N LEU A 503 16.96 -15.16 4.48
CA LEU A 503 16.34 -15.61 3.23
C LEU A 503 17.18 -15.30 1.99
N ASP A 504 18.39 -14.77 2.17
CA ASP A 504 19.30 -14.51 1.04
C ASP A 504 20.00 -15.82 0.63
N ASP A 505 19.95 -16.12 -0.67
CA ASP A 505 20.85 -17.08 -1.30
C ASP A 505 22.27 -16.50 -1.38
N ASP A 506 23.28 -17.34 -1.16
CA ASP A 506 24.70 -16.95 -1.12
C ASP A 506 25.25 -16.45 -2.47
#